data_AF-A0A0R2BMQ7-F1
#
_entry.id   AF-A0A0R2BMQ7-F1
#
_cell.length_a   1.000
_cell.length_b   1.000
_cell.length_c   1.000
_cell.angle_alpha   90.00
_cell.angle_beta   90.00
_cell.angle_gamma   90.00
#
_symmetry.space_group_name_H-M   'P 1'
#
loop_
_entity.id
_entity.type
_entity.pdbx_description
1 polymer ?
#
loop_
_entity_poly.entity_id
_entity_poly.type
_entity_poly.pdbx_seq_one_letter_code
_entity_poly.pdbx_strand_id
1 'polypeptide(L)'
;MTSINQPIIKKIPYGKDCLKKINEKNNQAVETYILNFPTVYIVSQNTTKAGTTAAKYEVYVGETNDINQRTDQHLNTDVKPNNSWDKFLKNSNSNLYIIGHDHFNKSLTMDVENRLMLYLSSVPNVIKVDNRRENEQNHYFPEKEASLIFSKIWAKLQQDNSTLFPVESVIRDSAIFKASPFHKLTDEQFQAQGKIINCIHKAMQNETENQLILIEGAAGTGKTVLLSTIFYAVSQIKKNNSHNQTESVSTSLLVNQNEQLKVYNDIAQKLGIEKKKGEAVMKPATFIHNFEKKGEAK
;
A
#
# COMPACT_ATOMS: atom_id res chain seq x y z
N MET A 1 4.31 -32.37 8.59
CA MET A 1 4.24 -30.95 8.19
C MET A 1 4.74 -30.87 6.76
N THR A 2 3.91 -30.41 5.83
CA THR A 2 4.32 -30.22 4.43
C THR A 2 5.44 -29.18 4.39
N SER A 3 6.61 -29.58 3.86
CA SER A 3 7.75 -28.68 3.70
C SER A 3 7.41 -27.64 2.64
N ILE A 4 7.01 -26.42 3.03
CA ILE A 4 6.87 -25.30 2.11
C ILE A 4 8.26 -24.95 1.56
N ASN A 5 8.38 -24.69 0.26
CA ASN A 5 9.65 -24.31 -0.37
C ASN A 5 10.10 -22.88 0.03
N GLN A 6 11.29 -22.48 -0.41
CA GLN A 6 11.78 -21.11 -0.21
C GLN A 6 11.36 -20.24 -1.40
N PRO A 7 10.98 -18.96 -1.19
CA PRO A 7 10.67 -18.06 -2.28
C PRO A 7 11.92 -17.75 -3.11
N ILE A 8 11.71 -17.48 -4.38
CA ILE A 8 12.73 -17.02 -5.31
C ILE A 8 12.61 -15.51 -5.37
N ILE A 9 13.71 -14.80 -5.10
CA ILE A 9 13.75 -13.35 -5.16
C ILE A 9 14.89 -12.95 -6.09
N LYS A 10 14.54 -12.30 -7.20
CA LYS A 10 15.49 -11.73 -8.15
C LYS A 10 15.52 -10.22 -7.96
N LYS A 11 16.66 -9.70 -7.51
CA LYS A 11 16.90 -8.25 -7.38
C LYS A 11 17.73 -7.77 -8.56
N ILE A 12 17.26 -6.72 -9.23
CA ILE A 12 17.98 -6.06 -10.32
C ILE A 12 17.90 -4.54 -10.18
N PRO A 13 18.89 -3.78 -10.67
CA PRO A 13 18.77 -2.33 -10.78
C PRO A 13 17.57 -1.96 -11.65
N TYR A 14 16.74 -1.04 -11.17
CA TYR A 14 15.58 -0.55 -11.92
C TYR A 14 16.00 0.49 -12.96
N GLY A 15 15.63 0.26 -14.22
CA GLY A 15 16.03 1.11 -15.34
C GLY A 15 15.77 0.46 -16.70
N LYS A 16 16.22 1.11 -17.78
CA LYS A 16 15.95 0.67 -19.17
C LYS A 16 16.42 -0.76 -19.47
N ASP A 17 17.46 -1.23 -18.79
CA ASP A 17 17.99 -2.59 -18.97
C ASP A 17 17.24 -3.66 -18.17
N CYS A 18 16.18 -3.31 -17.43
CA CYS A 18 15.42 -4.25 -16.61
C CYS A 18 14.94 -5.47 -17.39
N LEU A 19 14.33 -5.28 -18.56
CA LEU A 19 13.79 -6.38 -19.37
C LEU A 19 14.89 -7.36 -19.78
N LYS A 20 16.06 -6.85 -20.17
CA LYS A 20 17.22 -7.69 -20.48
C LYS A 20 17.64 -8.49 -19.23
N LYS A 21 17.82 -7.80 -18.09
CA LYS A 21 18.24 -8.44 -16.83
C LYS A 21 17.23 -9.44 -16.28
N ILE A 22 15.93 -9.23 -16.50
CA ILE A 22 14.88 -10.18 -16.15
C ILE A 22 15.11 -11.50 -16.89
N ASN A 23 15.41 -11.42 -18.19
CA ASN A 23 15.52 -12.57 -19.09
C ASN A 23 16.96 -13.14 -19.24
N GLU A 24 17.98 -12.52 -18.64
CA GLU A 24 19.35 -13.06 -18.60
C GLU A 24 19.38 -14.47 -17.96
N LYS A 25 20.21 -15.37 -18.51
CA LYS A 25 20.33 -16.80 -18.16
C LYS A 25 19.89 -17.09 -16.73
N ASN A 26 18.66 -17.57 -16.62
CA ASN A 26 18.04 -17.91 -15.35
C ASN A 26 18.23 -19.39 -15.05
N ASN A 27 18.25 -19.76 -13.77
CA ASN A 27 18.04 -21.16 -13.43
C ASN A 27 16.59 -21.55 -13.76
N GLN A 28 16.34 -22.84 -13.96
CA GLN A 28 15.02 -23.37 -14.35
C GLN A 28 13.89 -22.91 -13.39
N ALA A 29 14.21 -22.71 -12.11
CA ALA A 29 13.26 -22.27 -11.10
C ALA A 29 12.84 -20.79 -11.25
N VAL A 30 13.78 -19.89 -11.57
CA VAL A 30 13.47 -18.48 -11.90
C VAL A 30 12.68 -18.42 -13.21
N GLU A 31 13.09 -19.16 -14.22
CA GLU A 31 12.36 -19.20 -15.50
C GLU A 31 10.92 -19.70 -15.30
N THR A 32 10.73 -20.73 -14.49
CA THR A 32 9.39 -21.24 -14.18
C THR A 32 8.60 -20.22 -13.34
N TYR A 33 9.00 -19.94 -12.11
CA TYR A 33 8.13 -19.26 -11.13
C TYR A 33 8.19 -17.73 -11.17
N ILE A 34 9.14 -17.13 -11.87
CA ILE A 34 9.18 -15.67 -12.07
C ILE A 34 8.62 -15.26 -13.44
N LEU A 35 8.87 -16.03 -14.51
CA LEU A 35 8.46 -15.62 -15.86
C LEU A 35 7.12 -16.21 -16.29
N ASN A 36 6.76 -17.42 -15.82
CA ASN A 36 5.60 -18.15 -16.33
C ASN A 36 4.43 -18.25 -15.33
N PHE A 37 4.58 -17.73 -14.11
CA PHE A 37 3.54 -17.74 -13.08
C PHE A 37 3.31 -16.33 -12.52
N PRO A 38 2.17 -16.09 -11.84
CA PRO A 38 1.93 -14.85 -11.13
C PRO A 38 3.07 -14.53 -10.15
N THR A 39 3.50 -13.27 -10.14
CA THR A 39 4.59 -12.77 -9.29
C THR A 39 4.17 -11.53 -8.52
N VAL A 40 4.90 -11.27 -7.43
CA VAL A 40 4.83 -10.01 -6.69
C VAL A 40 6.16 -9.31 -6.86
N TYR A 41 6.16 -7.98 -6.97
CA TYR A 41 7.36 -7.20 -7.12
C TYR A 41 7.34 -5.92 -6.29
N ILE A 42 8.54 -5.43 -5.99
CA ILE A 42 8.78 -4.19 -5.27
C ILE A 42 9.75 -3.36 -6.10
N VAL A 43 9.35 -2.14 -6.47
CA VAL A 43 10.28 -1.12 -6.95
C VAL A 43 10.61 -0.22 -5.79
N SER A 44 11.88 -0.08 -5.46
CA SER A 44 12.34 0.75 -4.36
C SER A 44 13.37 1.74 -4.85
N GLN A 45 13.41 2.93 -4.24
CA GLN A 45 14.52 3.86 -4.39
C GLN A 45 15.00 4.35 -3.04
N ASN A 46 16.31 4.46 -2.89
CA ASN A 46 16.91 5.14 -1.76
C ASN A 46 16.95 6.66 -2.05
N THR A 47 16.30 7.46 -1.22
CA THR A 47 16.19 8.94 -1.32
C THR A 47 16.95 9.65 -0.20
N THR A 48 17.85 8.93 0.49
CA THR A 48 18.68 9.48 1.56
C THR A 48 19.53 10.65 1.04
N LYS A 49 19.49 11.78 1.74
CA LYS A 49 20.27 12.96 1.37
C LYS A 49 21.73 12.75 1.79
N ALA A 50 22.66 13.23 0.97
CA ALA A 50 24.07 13.27 1.32
C ALA A 50 24.26 13.99 2.67
N GLY A 51 25.06 13.41 3.56
CA GLY A 51 25.30 13.93 4.91
C GLY A 51 24.23 13.58 5.95
N THR A 52 23.21 12.79 5.61
CA THR A 52 22.25 12.26 6.60
C THR A 52 22.48 10.78 6.86
N THR A 53 22.34 10.35 8.13
CA THR A 53 22.52 8.95 8.55
C THR A 53 21.22 8.14 8.45
N ALA A 54 20.07 8.80 8.49
CA ALA A 54 18.77 8.14 8.46
C ALA A 54 18.37 7.81 7.02
N ALA A 55 18.38 6.51 6.69
CA ALA A 55 17.99 6.04 5.38
C ALA A 55 16.53 6.37 5.07
N LYS A 56 16.22 6.76 3.83
CA LYS A 56 14.86 7.02 3.36
C LYS A 56 14.57 6.26 2.09
N TYR A 57 13.40 5.62 2.04
CA TYR A 57 12.96 4.85 0.89
C TYR A 57 11.58 5.26 0.43
N GLU A 58 11.41 5.34 -0.89
CA GLU A 58 10.10 5.31 -1.51
C GLU A 58 9.95 3.96 -2.21
N VAL A 59 8.78 3.33 -2.08
CA VAL A 59 8.52 2.01 -2.64
C VAL A 59 7.20 1.98 -3.39
N TYR A 60 7.15 1.14 -4.42
CA TYR A 60 5.95 0.70 -5.10
C TYR A 60 5.87 -0.82 -4.98
N VAL A 61 4.72 -1.34 -4.58
CA VAL A 61 4.44 -2.78 -4.53
C VAL A 61 3.44 -3.10 -5.63
N GLY A 62 3.60 -4.23 -6.31
CA GLY A 62 2.68 -4.68 -7.34
C GLY A 62 2.63 -6.20 -7.45
N GLU A 63 1.53 -6.75 -7.94
CA GLU A 63 1.48 -8.12 -8.48
C GLU A 63 1.16 -8.13 -9.99
N THR A 64 1.56 -9.20 -10.67
CA THR A 64 1.31 -9.36 -12.11
C THR A 64 1.34 -10.83 -12.52
N ASN A 65 0.61 -11.16 -13.59
CA ASN A 65 0.71 -12.46 -14.25
C ASN A 65 1.87 -12.51 -15.27
N ASP A 66 2.35 -11.35 -15.70
CA ASP A 66 3.47 -11.22 -16.65
C ASP A 66 4.38 -10.07 -16.18
N ILE A 67 5.56 -10.42 -15.68
CA ILE A 67 6.53 -9.44 -15.16
C ILE A 67 7.21 -8.66 -16.27
N ASN A 68 7.40 -9.25 -17.45
CA ASN A 68 8.02 -8.58 -18.58
C ASN A 68 7.08 -7.49 -19.11
N GLN A 69 5.83 -7.84 -19.41
CA GLN A 69 4.82 -6.89 -19.87
C GLN A 69 4.59 -5.77 -18.84
N ARG A 70 4.48 -6.11 -17.55
CA ARG A 70 4.25 -5.11 -16.51
C ARG A 70 5.44 -4.17 -16.32
N THR A 71 6.66 -4.70 -16.41
CA THR A 71 7.88 -3.89 -16.33
C THR A 71 8.01 -2.96 -17.54
N ASP A 72 7.68 -3.45 -18.74
CA ASP A 72 7.65 -2.62 -19.95
C ASP A 72 6.64 -1.46 -19.83
N GLN A 73 5.42 -1.76 -19.37
CA GLN A 73 4.41 -0.75 -19.10
C GLN A 73 4.92 0.31 -18.10
N HIS A 74 5.60 -0.11 -17.03
CA HIS A 74 6.15 0.81 -16.05
C HIS A 74 7.22 1.74 -16.61
N LEU A 75 8.04 1.24 -17.54
CA LEU A 75 9.13 1.99 -18.15
C LEU A 75 8.67 2.92 -19.28
N ASN A 76 7.63 2.52 -20.02
CA ASN A 76 7.28 3.18 -21.28
C ASN A 76 5.92 3.88 -21.25
N THR A 77 4.97 3.43 -20.44
CA THR A 77 3.59 3.96 -20.42
C THR A 77 3.30 4.73 -19.14
N ASP A 78 3.74 4.20 -18.00
CA ASP A 78 3.39 4.75 -16.69
C ASP A 78 4.30 5.92 -16.27
N VAL A 79 5.45 6.09 -16.92
CA VAL A 79 6.33 7.25 -16.74
C VAL A 79 5.65 8.51 -17.25
N LYS A 80 5.36 9.43 -16.34
CA LYS A 80 4.86 10.78 -16.66
C LYS A 80 5.71 11.79 -15.90
N PRO A 81 5.96 13.00 -16.44
CA PRO A 81 6.78 14.00 -15.78
C PRO A 81 6.40 14.18 -14.31
N ASN A 82 7.39 14.10 -13.41
CA ASN A 82 7.27 14.33 -11.97
C ASN A 82 6.43 13.30 -11.19
N ASN A 83 6.00 12.18 -11.79
CA ASN A 83 5.33 11.11 -11.05
C ASN A 83 6.32 10.13 -10.38
N SER A 84 5.82 9.13 -9.65
CA SER A 84 6.66 8.14 -8.96
C SER A 84 7.59 7.38 -9.94
N TRP A 85 7.11 7.01 -11.12
CA TRP A 85 7.88 6.25 -12.12
C TRP A 85 9.02 7.05 -12.74
N ASP A 86 8.78 8.32 -13.05
CA ASP A 86 9.84 9.24 -13.51
C ASP A 86 10.95 9.38 -12.47
N LYS A 87 10.60 9.43 -11.17
CA LYS A 87 11.60 9.45 -10.08
C LYS A 87 12.39 8.15 -9.98
N PHE A 88 11.70 7.01 -10.00
CA PHE A 88 12.37 5.70 -9.97
C PHE A 88 13.36 5.53 -11.12
N LEU A 89 12.98 5.95 -12.34
CA LEU A 89 13.83 5.81 -13.53
C LEU A 89 15.07 6.71 -13.48
N LYS A 90 14.96 7.91 -12.89
CA LYS A 90 16.07 8.88 -12.78
C LYS A 90 17.03 8.58 -11.63
N ASN A 91 16.60 7.83 -10.62
CA ASN A 91 17.43 7.51 -9.46
C ASN A 91 18.26 6.25 -9.71
N SER A 92 19.59 6.38 -9.72
CA SER A 92 20.52 5.27 -9.92
C SER A 92 20.50 4.22 -8.80
N ASN A 93 19.94 4.54 -7.64
CA ASN A 93 19.76 3.63 -6.50
C ASN A 93 18.39 2.97 -6.49
N SER A 94 17.67 2.97 -7.62
CA SER A 94 16.42 2.25 -7.75
C SER A 94 16.65 0.76 -8.03
N ASN A 95 15.86 -0.09 -7.39
CA ASN A 95 15.95 -1.55 -7.52
C ASN A 95 14.55 -2.16 -7.71
N LEU A 96 14.47 -3.18 -8.55
CA LEU A 96 13.30 -4.05 -8.71
C LEU A 96 13.59 -5.39 -8.05
N TYR A 97 12.77 -5.74 -7.07
CA TYR A 97 12.71 -7.07 -6.47
C TYR A 97 11.55 -7.82 -7.10
N ILE A 98 11.80 -8.99 -7.69
CA ILE A 98 10.78 -9.84 -8.29
C ILE A 98 10.72 -11.12 -7.46
N ILE A 99 9.54 -11.42 -6.95
CA ILE A 99 9.29 -12.48 -5.99
C ILE A 99 8.42 -13.53 -6.69
N GLY A 100 8.92 -14.77 -6.72
CA GLY A 100 8.20 -15.94 -7.21
C GLY A 100 8.18 -17.05 -6.15
N HIS A 101 7.17 -17.90 -6.23
CA HIS A 101 7.02 -19.07 -5.37
C HIS A 101 6.18 -20.12 -6.12
N ASP A 102 6.39 -21.40 -5.87
CA ASP A 102 5.70 -22.50 -6.57
C ASP A 102 4.19 -22.54 -6.33
N HIS A 103 3.75 -22.10 -5.15
CA HIS A 103 2.32 -21.98 -4.81
C HIS A 103 1.68 -20.63 -5.18
N PHE A 104 2.39 -19.73 -5.87
CA PHE A 104 1.80 -18.46 -6.30
C PHE A 104 0.70 -18.69 -7.33
N ASN A 105 -0.51 -18.39 -6.90
CA ASN A 105 -1.68 -18.17 -7.74
C ASN A 105 -2.12 -16.72 -7.58
N LYS A 106 -3.10 -16.30 -8.40
CA LYS A 106 -3.58 -14.91 -8.40
C LYS A 106 -4.00 -14.42 -7.02
N SER A 107 -4.61 -15.29 -6.22
CA SER A 107 -5.09 -14.90 -4.91
C SER A 107 -3.98 -14.76 -3.88
N LEU A 108 -3.04 -15.70 -3.87
CA LEU A 108 -1.90 -15.63 -2.99
C LEU A 108 -0.98 -14.45 -3.31
N THR A 109 -0.78 -14.10 -4.60
CA THR A 109 0.02 -12.92 -4.97
C THR A 109 -0.64 -11.62 -4.52
N MET A 110 -1.97 -11.52 -4.60
CA MET A 110 -2.69 -10.35 -4.10
C MET A 110 -2.62 -10.22 -2.56
N ASP A 111 -2.70 -11.31 -1.80
CA ASP A 111 -2.47 -11.25 -0.35
C ASP A 111 -1.03 -10.88 0.00
N VAL A 112 -0.04 -11.46 -0.70
CA VAL A 112 1.37 -11.11 -0.49
C VAL A 112 1.63 -9.64 -0.83
N GLU A 113 1.06 -9.11 -1.91
CA GLU A 113 1.10 -7.68 -2.25
C GLU A 113 0.53 -6.83 -1.12
N ASN A 114 -0.68 -7.15 -0.64
CA ASN A 114 -1.32 -6.42 0.45
C ASN A 114 -0.53 -6.48 1.77
N ARG A 115 0.05 -7.64 2.12
CA ARG A 115 0.92 -7.78 3.29
C ARG A 115 2.23 -7.03 3.14
N LEU A 116 2.81 -6.96 1.95
CA LEU A 116 3.97 -6.11 1.68
C LEU A 116 3.61 -4.63 1.87
N MET A 117 2.43 -4.19 1.42
CA MET A 117 1.93 -2.83 1.69
C MET A 117 1.77 -2.56 3.19
N LEU A 118 1.17 -3.49 3.94
CA LEU A 118 1.05 -3.44 5.41
C LEU A 118 2.42 -3.32 6.09
N TYR A 119 3.38 -4.14 5.70
CA TYR A 119 4.70 -4.17 6.32
C TYR A 119 5.52 -2.93 5.96
N LEU A 120 5.63 -2.61 4.68
CA LEU A 120 6.44 -1.49 4.19
C LEU A 120 5.92 -0.14 4.66
N SER A 121 4.59 0.04 4.76
CA SER A 121 4.03 1.27 5.34
C SER A 121 4.39 1.41 6.82
N SER A 122 4.63 0.30 7.51
CA SER A 122 4.99 0.27 8.93
C SER A 122 6.50 0.40 9.18
N VAL A 123 7.34 0.33 8.14
CA VAL A 123 8.80 0.50 8.28
C VAL A 123 9.14 1.98 8.52
N PRO A 124 9.91 2.33 9.57
CA PRO A 124 10.24 3.73 9.88
C PRO A 124 10.94 4.49 8.73
N ASN A 125 11.84 3.82 8.01
CA ASN A 125 12.64 4.41 6.94
C ASN A 125 11.92 4.50 5.59
N VAL A 126 10.72 3.92 5.47
CA VAL A 126 9.91 4.03 4.24
C VAL A 126 9.02 5.26 4.36
N ILE A 127 9.29 6.28 3.55
CA ILE A 127 8.57 7.56 3.60
C ILE A 127 7.36 7.59 2.67
N LYS A 128 7.32 6.70 1.67
CA LYS A 128 6.20 6.58 0.74
C LYS A 128 6.04 5.13 0.29
N VAL A 129 4.80 4.66 0.29
CA VAL A 129 4.36 3.39 -0.30
C VAL A 129 3.28 3.69 -1.32
N ASP A 130 3.45 3.20 -2.53
CA ASP A 130 2.56 3.42 -3.67
C ASP A 130 2.07 2.07 -4.21
N ASN A 131 0.82 2.02 -4.66
CA ASN A 131 0.19 0.87 -5.29
C ASN A 131 -0.93 1.37 -6.21
N ARG A 132 -1.22 0.63 -7.29
CA ARG A 132 -2.17 1.07 -8.34
C ARG A 132 -3.46 0.24 -8.37
N ARG A 133 -3.73 -0.62 -7.39
CA ARG A 133 -4.95 -1.42 -7.33
C ARG A 133 -5.65 -1.24 -5.99
N GLU A 134 -6.96 -1.02 -6.07
CA GLU A 134 -7.88 -1.37 -5.01
C GLU A 134 -8.18 -2.87 -5.20
N ASN A 135 -8.02 -3.69 -4.16
CA ASN A 135 -8.84 -4.88 -3.91
C ASN A 135 -8.27 -5.64 -2.70
N GLU A 136 -9.02 -5.65 -1.61
CA GLU A 136 -8.92 -6.70 -0.61
C GLU A 136 -9.59 -7.96 -1.17
N GLN A 137 -8.95 -9.13 -1.02
CA GLN A 137 -9.57 -10.40 -1.35
C GLN A 137 -10.23 -11.03 -0.12
N ASN A 138 -11.40 -11.63 -0.34
CA ASN A 138 -12.02 -12.57 0.60
C ASN A 138 -11.21 -13.88 0.68
N HIS A 139 -11.70 -14.83 1.49
CA HIS A 139 -11.10 -16.17 1.63
C HIS A 139 -10.71 -16.81 0.29
N TYR A 140 -9.49 -17.32 0.21
CA TYR A 140 -8.96 -18.02 -0.95
C TYR A 140 -8.06 -19.19 -0.51
N PHE A 141 -7.85 -20.14 -1.41
CA PHE A 141 -7.00 -21.30 -1.14
C PHE A 141 -5.63 -21.17 -1.83
N PRO A 142 -4.50 -21.50 -1.17
CA PRO A 142 -4.37 -21.97 0.22
C PRO A 142 -4.02 -20.85 1.22
N GLU A 143 -5.01 -20.39 2.01
CA GLU A 143 -4.81 -19.41 3.11
C GLU A 143 -3.84 -19.91 4.21
N LYS A 144 -3.84 -21.22 4.50
CA LYS A 144 -3.06 -21.83 5.59
C LYS A 144 -1.55 -21.67 5.42
N GLU A 145 -1.09 -21.57 4.18
CA GLU A 145 0.34 -21.49 3.85
C GLU A 145 0.81 -20.05 3.67
N ALA A 146 -0.11 -19.11 3.42
CA ALA A 146 0.18 -17.73 3.07
C ALA A 146 1.07 -17.03 4.11
N SER A 147 0.80 -17.24 5.40
CA SER A 147 1.61 -16.66 6.48
C SER A 147 3.04 -17.20 6.52
N LEU A 148 3.22 -18.51 6.32
CA LEU A 148 4.55 -19.11 6.33
C LEU A 148 5.34 -18.70 5.07
N ILE A 149 4.70 -18.67 3.90
CA ILE A 149 5.29 -18.17 2.65
C ILE A 149 5.70 -16.71 2.81
N PHE A 150 4.82 -15.86 3.33
CA PHE A 150 5.11 -14.44 3.53
C PHE A 150 6.28 -14.21 4.49
N SER A 151 6.33 -14.90 5.63
CA SER A 151 7.47 -14.76 6.57
C SER A 151 8.79 -15.20 5.93
N LYS A 152 8.79 -16.21 5.06
CA LYS A 152 9.99 -16.59 4.29
C LYS A 152 10.37 -15.52 3.26
N ILE A 153 9.40 -14.91 2.58
CA ILE A 153 9.64 -13.81 1.64
C ILE A 153 10.29 -12.64 2.39
N TRP A 154 9.68 -12.23 3.51
CA TRP A 154 10.17 -11.13 4.32
C TRP A 154 11.58 -11.39 4.87
N ALA A 155 11.83 -12.58 5.41
CA ALA A 155 13.16 -12.97 5.90
C ALA A 155 14.23 -12.95 4.78
N LYS A 156 13.89 -13.38 3.57
CA LYS A 156 14.82 -13.35 2.42
C LYS A 156 15.07 -11.92 1.92
N LEU A 157 14.06 -11.05 1.92
CA LEU A 157 14.23 -9.63 1.65
C LEU A 157 15.11 -8.94 2.71
N GLN A 158 14.90 -9.27 3.98
CA GLN A 158 15.70 -8.78 5.10
C GLN A 158 17.18 -9.11 4.96
N GLN A 159 17.51 -10.33 4.52
CA GLN A 159 18.90 -10.75 4.30
C GLN A 159 19.62 -9.89 3.25
N ASP A 160 18.89 -9.37 2.26
CA ASP A 160 19.45 -8.46 1.25
C ASP A 160 19.55 -7.00 1.74
N ASN A 161 18.51 -6.50 2.42
CA ASN A 161 18.49 -5.11 2.91
C ASN A 161 17.67 -4.97 4.20
N SER A 162 18.35 -5.14 5.34
CA SER A 162 17.75 -5.05 6.68
C SER A 162 17.25 -3.65 7.06
N THR A 163 17.71 -2.60 6.37
CA THR A 163 17.27 -1.21 6.58
C THR A 163 15.89 -0.95 5.95
N LEU A 164 15.64 -1.54 4.78
CA LEU A 164 14.35 -1.48 4.07
C LEU A 164 13.38 -2.56 4.57
N PHE A 165 13.90 -3.73 4.92
CA PHE A 165 13.13 -4.89 5.36
C PHE A 165 13.62 -5.32 6.76
N PRO A 166 13.27 -4.59 7.83
CA PRO A 166 13.72 -4.91 9.19
C PRO A 166 13.09 -6.20 9.72
N VAL A 167 13.53 -6.64 10.91
CA VAL A 167 12.89 -7.78 11.62
C VAL A 167 11.39 -7.55 11.80
N GLU A 168 10.59 -8.62 11.73
CA GLU A 168 9.13 -8.51 11.80
C GLU A 168 8.60 -7.85 13.08
N SER A 169 9.27 -8.04 14.23
CA SER A 169 8.83 -7.47 15.52
C SER A 169 8.79 -5.94 15.50
N VAL A 170 9.81 -5.30 14.93
CA VAL A 170 9.88 -3.83 14.76
C VAL A 170 8.66 -3.31 14.00
N ILE A 171 8.17 -4.07 13.03
CA ILE A 171 6.99 -3.73 12.25
C ILE A 171 5.72 -3.95 13.07
N ARG A 172 5.53 -5.17 13.59
CA ARG A 172 4.30 -5.59 14.27
C ARG A 172 4.01 -4.79 15.55
N ASP A 173 5.04 -4.31 16.22
CA ASP A 173 4.90 -3.52 17.45
C ASP A 173 4.51 -2.06 17.17
N SER A 174 4.73 -1.58 15.95
CA SER A 174 4.46 -0.20 15.56
C SER A 174 2.96 0.14 15.58
N ALA A 175 2.65 1.38 15.99
CA ALA A 175 1.28 1.87 15.99
C ALA A 175 0.71 2.01 14.57
N ILE A 176 1.57 2.30 13.58
CA ILE A 176 1.20 2.33 12.16
C ILE A 176 0.73 0.95 11.71
N PHE A 177 1.46 -0.11 12.05
CA PHE A 177 1.05 -1.46 11.72
C PHE A 177 -0.33 -1.77 12.30
N LYS A 178 -0.53 -1.54 13.60
CA LYS A 178 -1.80 -1.85 14.29
C LYS A 178 -3.01 -1.06 13.77
N ALA A 179 -2.78 0.10 13.17
CA ALA A 179 -3.83 0.98 12.63
C ALA A 179 -3.86 1.04 11.09
N SER A 180 -3.10 0.18 10.41
CA SER A 180 -2.95 0.22 8.96
C SER A 180 -4.22 -0.22 8.23
N PRO A 181 -4.55 0.42 7.09
CA PRO A 181 -5.71 0.05 6.28
C PRO A 181 -5.57 -1.30 5.58
N PHE A 182 -4.37 -1.90 5.58
CA PHE A 182 -4.07 -3.14 4.86
C PHE A 182 -4.21 -4.41 5.71
N HIS A 183 -4.73 -4.30 6.94
CA HIS A 183 -5.11 -5.49 7.69
C HIS A 183 -6.29 -6.18 7.02
N LYS A 184 -6.26 -7.51 7.02
CA LYS A 184 -7.44 -8.29 6.63
C LYS A 184 -8.58 -7.97 7.59
N LEU A 185 -9.67 -7.45 7.03
CA LEU A 185 -10.90 -7.20 7.79
C LEU A 185 -11.54 -8.53 8.21
N THR A 186 -12.17 -8.52 9.37
CA THR A 186 -13.15 -9.55 9.75
C THR A 186 -14.38 -9.47 8.85
N ASP A 187 -15.17 -10.54 8.74
CA ASP A 187 -16.39 -10.54 7.92
C ASP A 187 -17.36 -9.42 8.32
N GLU A 188 -17.50 -9.15 9.61
CA GLU A 188 -18.34 -8.06 10.14
C GLU A 188 -17.83 -6.68 9.70
N GLN A 189 -16.51 -6.45 9.79
CA GLN A 189 -15.88 -5.20 9.35
C GLN A 189 -15.97 -5.03 7.83
N PHE A 190 -15.77 -6.10 7.05
CA PHE A 190 -15.88 -6.08 5.60
C PHE A 190 -17.32 -5.74 5.18
N GLN A 191 -18.31 -6.37 5.81
CA GLN A 191 -19.72 -6.03 5.58
C GLN A 191 -20.05 -4.59 5.98
N ALA A 192 -19.53 -4.11 7.11
CA ALA A 192 -19.72 -2.73 7.56
C ALA A 192 -19.10 -1.73 6.56
N GLN A 193 -17.87 -1.97 6.11
CA GLN A 193 -17.20 -1.19 5.08
C GLN A 193 -18.05 -1.13 3.79
N GLY A 194 -18.53 -2.28 3.31
CA GLY A 194 -19.37 -2.33 2.11
C GLY A 194 -20.66 -1.52 2.24
N LYS A 195 -21.34 -1.57 3.40
CA LYS A 195 -22.52 -0.74 3.69
C LYS A 195 -22.18 0.75 3.66
N ILE A 196 -21.08 1.15 4.30
CA ILE A 196 -20.64 2.55 4.39
C ILE A 196 -20.29 3.10 3.01
N ILE A 197 -19.47 2.39 2.21
CA ILE A 197 -19.11 2.81 0.86
C ILE A 197 -20.35 2.93 -0.03
N ASN A 198 -21.29 1.99 0.06
CA ASN A 198 -22.56 2.07 -0.67
C ASN A 198 -23.40 3.28 -0.25
N CYS A 199 -23.47 3.59 1.04
CA CYS A 199 -24.13 4.81 1.53
C CYS A 199 -23.46 6.08 0.96
N ILE A 200 -22.13 6.13 0.93
CA ILE A 200 -21.38 7.26 0.35
C ILE A 200 -21.70 7.40 -1.14
N HIS A 201 -21.64 6.31 -1.92
CA HIS A 201 -21.97 6.34 -3.35
C HIS A 201 -23.42 6.78 -3.61
N LYS A 202 -24.39 6.25 -2.85
CA LYS A 202 -25.80 6.67 -2.97
C LYS A 202 -25.98 8.14 -2.63
N ALA A 203 -25.29 8.63 -1.59
CA ALA A 203 -25.39 10.02 -1.19
C ALA A 203 -24.81 10.96 -2.26
N MET A 204 -23.69 10.57 -2.89
CA MET A 204 -23.11 11.31 -4.00
C MET A 204 -23.99 11.29 -5.25
N GLN A 205 -24.60 10.15 -5.59
CA GLN A 205 -25.46 10.02 -6.77
C GLN A 205 -26.78 10.78 -6.64
N ASN A 206 -27.34 10.82 -5.43
CA ASN A 206 -28.62 11.48 -5.15
C ASN A 206 -28.44 12.92 -4.64
N GLU A 207 -27.21 13.43 -4.59
CA GLU A 207 -26.86 14.75 -4.05
C GLU A 207 -27.44 14.98 -2.63
N THR A 208 -27.48 13.94 -1.81
CA THR A 208 -28.00 14.04 -0.44
C THR A 208 -26.91 14.47 0.52
N GLU A 209 -27.13 15.59 1.20
CA GLU A 209 -26.22 16.14 2.20
C GLU A 209 -26.52 15.61 3.61
N ASN A 210 -25.64 15.92 4.58
CA ASN A 210 -25.87 15.74 6.02
C ASN A 210 -26.17 14.29 6.46
N GLN A 211 -25.60 13.31 5.76
CA GLN A 211 -25.74 11.90 6.11
C GLN A 211 -24.89 11.56 7.33
N LEU A 212 -25.49 10.95 8.35
CA LEU A 212 -24.79 10.47 9.55
C LEU A 212 -24.77 8.94 9.57
N ILE A 213 -23.57 8.36 9.61
CA ILE A 213 -23.37 6.93 9.83
C ILE A 213 -22.67 6.74 11.17
N LEU A 214 -23.33 6.06 12.10
CA LEU A 214 -22.76 5.69 13.39
C LEU A 214 -22.21 4.26 13.32
N ILE A 215 -20.94 4.09 13.71
CA ILE A 215 -20.27 2.79 13.78
C ILE A 215 -20.06 2.43 15.24
N GLU A 216 -20.69 1.36 15.69
CA GLU A 216 -20.60 0.85 17.06
C GLU A 216 -19.88 -0.48 17.11
N GLY A 217 -19.27 -0.77 18.26
CA GLY A 217 -18.61 -2.06 18.51
C GLY A 217 -17.86 -2.05 19.83
N ALA A 218 -17.68 -3.23 20.42
CA ALA A 218 -16.96 -3.39 21.69
C ALA A 218 -15.50 -2.92 21.60
N ALA A 219 -14.86 -2.71 22.75
CA ALA A 219 -13.43 -2.41 22.78
C ALA A 219 -12.62 -3.55 22.13
N GLY A 220 -11.58 -3.22 21.37
CA GLY A 220 -10.73 -4.22 20.72
C GLY A 220 -11.28 -4.82 19.41
N THR A 221 -12.49 -4.50 18.97
CA THR A 221 -13.08 -5.03 17.71
C THR A 221 -12.47 -4.43 16.43
N GLY A 222 -11.34 -3.72 16.52
CA GLY A 222 -10.64 -3.17 15.35
C GLY A 222 -11.30 -1.96 14.68
N LYS A 223 -12.14 -1.19 15.39
CA LYS A 223 -12.75 0.06 14.87
C LYS A 223 -11.73 1.01 14.21
N THR A 224 -10.54 1.14 14.79
CA THR A 224 -9.43 1.96 14.27
C THR A 224 -8.96 1.49 12.89
N VAL A 225 -8.84 0.16 12.71
CA VAL A 225 -8.49 -0.45 11.43
C VAL A 225 -9.60 -0.17 10.42
N LEU A 226 -10.86 -0.47 10.75
CA LEU A 226 -12.00 -0.22 9.87
C LEU A 226 -12.07 1.24 9.41
N LEU A 227 -11.90 2.21 10.34
CA LEU A 227 -11.86 3.63 10.00
C LEU A 227 -10.70 3.99 9.06
N SER A 228 -9.50 3.42 9.30
CA SER A 228 -8.35 3.64 8.41
C SER A 228 -8.60 3.09 7.01
N THR A 229 -9.22 1.91 6.90
CA THR A 229 -9.53 1.25 5.63
C THR A 229 -10.58 2.02 4.85
N ILE A 230 -11.65 2.50 5.50
CA ILE A 230 -12.67 3.35 4.87
C ILE A 230 -12.04 4.67 4.42
N PHE A 231 -11.28 5.34 5.29
CA PHE A 231 -10.63 6.61 4.95
C PHE A 231 -9.69 6.45 3.74
N TYR A 232 -8.88 5.38 3.74
CA TYR A 232 -8.03 5.05 2.60
C TYR A 232 -8.85 4.83 1.33
N ALA A 233 -9.85 3.95 1.36
CA ALA A 233 -10.70 3.64 0.21
C ALA A 233 -11.36 4.90 -0.39
N VAL A 234 -12.00 5.72 0.44
CA VAL A 234 -12.66 6.97 -0.02
C VAL A 234 -11.64 7.94 -0.60
N SER A 235 -10.43 8.03 -0.02
CA SER A 235 -9.37 8.88 -0.57
C SER A 235 -8.85 8.42 -1.95
N GLN A 236 -9.01 7.14 -2.30
CA GLN A 236 -8.62 6.60 -3.61
C GLN A 236 -9.67 6.88 -4.68
N ILE A 237 -10.96 6.96 -4.33
CA ILE A 237 -12.03 7.41 -5.26
C ILE A 237 -11.64 8.74 -5.91
N LYS A 238 -11.08 9.67 -5.13
CA LYS A 238 -10.54 10.95 -5.61
C LYS A 238 -9.42 10.80 -6.64
N LYS A 239 -8.50 9.84 -6.45
CA LYS A 239 -7.34 9.63 -7.33
C LYS A 239 -7.74 8.99 -8.66
N ASN A 240 -8.66 8.02 -8.63
CA ASN A 240 -9.06 7.26 -9.82
C ASN A 240 -10.01 8.05 -10.74
N ASN A 241 -10.81 8.96 -10.19
CA ASN A 241 -11.74 9.80 -10.97
C ASN A 241 -11.08 11.01 -11.65
N SER A 242 -9.76 11.21 -11.56
CA SER A 242 -9.07 12.34 -12.23
C SER A 242 -9.14 12.33 -13.77
N HIS A 243 -9.75 11.30 -14.39
CA HIS A 243 -10.04 11.24 -15.83
C HIS A 243 -11.49 11.58 -16.21
N ASN A 244 -12.44 11.61 -15.27
CA ASN A 244 -13.84 11.99 -15.50
C ASN A 244 -14.19 13.21 -14.61
N GLN A 245 -14.82 14.23 -15.16
CA GLN A 245 -15.15 15.52 -14.52
C GLN A 245 -16.19 15.44 -13.37
N THR A 246 -16.33 14.31 -12.69
CA THR A 246 -17.09 14.21 -11.45
C THR A 246 -16.32 14.85 -10.31
N GLU A 247 -16.97 15.75 -9.58
CA GLU A 247 -16.40 16.59 -8.53
C GLU A 247 -15.45 15.84 -7.60
N SER A 248 -14.30 16.46 -7.30
CA SER A 248 -13.29 15.86 -6.44
C SER A 248 -13.85 15.70 -5.01
N VAL A 249 -14.15 14.47 -4.60
CA VAL A 249 -14.54 14.19 -3.22
C VAL A 249 -13.43 14.65 -2.29
N SER A 250 -13.73 15.62 -1.43
CA SER A 250 -12.85 16.00 -0.33
C SER A 250 -13.14 15.08 0.85
N THR A 251 -12.10 14.55 1.48
CA THR A 251 -12.24 13.60 2.59
C THR A 251 -11.30 14.03 3.70
N SER A 252 -11.83 14.12 4.92
CA SER A 252 -11.06 14.44 6.12
C SER A 252 -11.31 13.41 7.20
N LEU A 253 -10.28 13.03 7.94
CA LEU A 253 -10.37 12.20 9.14
C LEU A 253 -10.12 13.06 10.37
N LEU A 254 -11.13 13.15 11.24
CA LEU A 254 -11.09 13.99 12.43
C LEU A 254 -10.74 13.16 13.66
N VAL A 255 -9.65 13.51 14.32
CA VAL A 255 -9.11 12.74 15.46
C VAL A 255 -8.75 13.68 16.60
N ASN A 256 -9.38 13.49 17.76
CA ASN A 256 -9.16 14.37 18.92
C ASN A 256 -7.90 14.00 19.71
N GLN A 257 -7.64 12.70 19.87
CA GLN A 257 -6.52 12.19 20.67
C GLN A 257 -5.20 12.33 19.89
N ASN A 258 -4.18 12.90 20.53
CA ASN A 258 -2.94 13.33 19.86
C ASN A 258 -2.09 12.18 19.29
N GLU A 259 -2.03 11.04 19.98
CA GLU A 259 -1.22 9.90 19.55
C GLU A 259 -1.85 9.22 18.34
N GLN A 260 -3.16 8.99 18.35
CA GLN A 260 -3.93 8.50 17.21
C GLN A 260 -3.83 9.47 16.03
N LEU A 261 -3.96 10.78 16.29
CA LEU A 261 -3.82 11.81 15.26
C LEU A 261 -2.44 11.69 14.58
N LYS A 262 -1.37 11.50 15.36
CA LYS A 262 -0.01 11.29 14.82
C LYS A 262 0.06 10.04 13.94
N VAL A 263 -0.49 8.91 14.40
CA VAL A 263 -0.50 7.65 13.65
C VAL A 263 -1.24 7.78 12.33
N TYR A 264 -2.44 8.37 12.33
CA TYR A 264 -3.22 8.57 11.11
C TYR A 264 -2.56 9.55 10.14
N ASN A 265 -1.93 10.63 10.62
CA ASN A 265 -1.11 11.52 9.79
C ASN A 265 0.06 10.77 9.15
N ASP A 266 0.79 9.96 9.93
CA ASP A 266 1.93 9.19 9.41
C ASP A 266 1.48 8.17 8.34
N ILE A 267 0.35 7.48 8.54
CA ILE A 267 -0.27 6.62 7.52
C ILE A 267 -0.65 7.44 6.27
N ALA A 268 -1.37 8.54 6.45
CA ALA A 268 -1.86 9.36 5.34
C ALA A 268 -0.72 9.95 4.49
N GLN A 269 0.38 10.38 5.11
CA GLN A 269 1.57 10.83 4.40
C GLN A 269 2.25 9.70 3.64
N LYS A 270 2.47 8.54 4.28
CA LYS A 270 3.13 7.39 3.64
C LYS A 270 2.37 6.86 2.45
N LEU A 271 1.03 6.89 2.50
CA LEU A 271 0.16 6.44 1.41
C LEU A 271 -0.16 7.56 0.40
N GLY A 272 0.45 8.74 0.58
CA GLY A 272 0.26 9.89 -0.30
C GLY A 272 -1.20 10.35 -0.39
N ILE A 273 -1.96 10.21 0.71
CA ILE A 273 -3.29 10.81 0.88
C ILE A 273 -3.14 12.31 1.12
N GLU A 274 -2.16 12.70 1.94
CA GLU A 274 -1.79 14.09 2.20
C GLU A 274 -0.28 14.31 1.98
N LYS A 275 0.10 15.55 1.64
CA LYS A 275 1.51 15.95 1.49
C LYS A 275 2.03 16.53 2.80
N LYS A 276 1.19 17.27 3.52
CA LYS A 276 1.51 17.90 4.79
C LYS A 276 0.53 17.45 5.86
N LYS A 277 1.04 17.28 7.08
CA LYS A 277 0.22 16.94 8.25
C LYS A 277 -0.87 17.99 8.44
N GLY A 278 -2.09 17.54 8.70
CA GLY A 278 -3.24 18.41 8.89
C GLY A 278 -3.96 18.83 7.60
N GLU A 279 -3.60 18.29 6.43
CA GLU A 279 -4.37 18.54 5.19
C GLU A 279 -5.61 17.64 5.12
N ALA A 280 -5.47 16.35 5.44
CA ALA A 280 -6.58 15.39 5.42
C ALA A 280 -6.86 14.81 6.82
N VAL A 281 -5.87 14.73 7.70
CA VAL A 281 -6.04 14.22 9.06
C VAL A 281 -5.78 15.31 10.10
N MET A 282 -6.81 15.75 10.83
CA MET A 282 -6.72 16.90 11.74
C MET A 282 -7.61 16.78 12.98
N LYS A 283 -7.49 17.72 13.92
CA LYS A 283 -8.42 17.83 15.05
C LYS A 283 -9.76 18.45 14.63
N PRO A 284 -10.88 18.10 15.29
CA PRO A 284 -12.18 18.71 15.01
C PRO A 284 -12.17 20.25 15.05
N ALA A 285 -11.56 20.85 16.08
CA ALA A 285 -11.47 22.30 16.20
C ALA A 285 -10.69 22.96 15.05
N THR A 286 -9.61 22.31 14.58
CA THR A 286 -8.82 22.77 13.43
C THR A 286 -9.63 22.70 12.13
N PHE A 287 -10.41 21.63 11.96
CA PHE A 287 -11.30 21.47 10.81
C PHE A 287 -12.32 22.60 10.75
N ILE A 288 -13.05 22.84 11.85
CA ILE A 288 -14.06 23.91 11.92
C ILE A 288 -13.45 25.28 11.56
N HIS A 289 -12.32 25.63 12.18
CA HIS A 289 -11.62 26.90 11.91
C HIS A 289 -11.19 27.05 10.44
N ASN A 290 -10.75 25.95 9.80
CA ASN A 290 -10.36 25.96 8.39
C ASN A 290 -11.56 26.13 7.46
N PHE A 291 -12.71 25.55 7.81
CA PHE A 291 -13.96 25.69 7.05
C PHE A 291 -14.57 27.09 7.20
N GLU A 292 -14.59 27.64 8.42
CA GLU A 292 -15.05 29.01 8.69
C GLU A 292 -14.22 30.05 7.91
N LYS A 293 -12.90 29.90 7.85
CA LYS A 293 -12.01 30.79 7.09
C LYS A 293 -12.21 30.75 5.58
N LYS A 294 -12.72 29.65 5.03
CA LYS A 294 -12.96 29.50 3.59
C LYS A 294 -14.31 30.08 3.13
N GLY A 295 -15.17 30.50 4.06
CA GLY A 295 -16.49 31.04 3.72
C GLY A 295 -17.47 29.99 3.19
N GLU A 296 -17.17 28.70 3.35
CA GLU A 296 -18.02 27.55 2.97
C GLU A 296 -19.01 27.17 4.08
N ALA A 297 -19.02 27.91 5.20
CA ALA A 297 -20.05 27.81 6.22
C ALA A 297 -21.28 28.63 5.79
N LYS A 298 -22.14 28.05 4.95
CA LYS A 298 -23.54 28.45 4.81
C LYS A 298 -24.43 27.22 4.74
#